data_AF-A0ABD0UE83-F1
#
_entry.id   AF-A0ABD0UE83-F1
#
_cell.length_a   1.000
_cell.length_b   1.000
_cell.length_c   1.000
_cell.angle_alpha   90.00
_cell.angle_beta   90.00
_cell.angle_gamma   90.00
#
_symmetry.space_group_name_H-M   'P 1'
#
loop_
_entity.id
_entity.type
_entity.pdbx_description
1 polymer ?
#
loop_
_entity_poly.entity_id
_entity_poly.type
_entity_poly.pdbx_seq_one_letter_code
_entity_poly.pdbx_strand_id
1 'polypeptide(L)'
;MRILKVPDIEHLLYEVRYLSRYIEEEFLFKIGLSFHAGRSEARMLKVSSIVPKLPVPVSKEGGGDPQSWKKKKLGGIATSANKAPPSSSPARLHIPEDVLNHQCIGRRRANALVKYLQGEYKQKYDLRTKKVKVLEKELTECKTELANIVHSVSLQNQQIDRLQIDFEGVQAMITQLRKDQKTSVEKVATLEVENKRSRTLLAEEEAALSDLESSRIIEDFKKSIAFRTIIQDHIQEARDHTYDGVRLMQQKTGVTVEGLTPSKASGDPSSDFDGGEIESELQKTFALEVDDEIVDIE
;
A
#
# COMPACT_ATOMS: atom_id res chain seq x y z
N MET A 1 -21.01 -8.43 6.20
CA MET A 1 -21.37 -7.61 7.37
C MET A 1 -22.29 -6.47 6.92
N ARG A 2 -23.51 -6.36 7.44
CA ARG A 2 -24.38 -5.22 7.16
C ARG A 2 -23.96 -4.10 8.11
N ILE A 3 -23.24 -3.11 7.58
CA ILE A 3 -22.86 -1.92 8.33
C ILE A 3 -24.17 -1.19 8.66
N LEU A 4 -24.51 -1.11 9.96
CA LEU A 4 -25.59 -0.25 10.44
C LEU A 4 -25.28 1.16 9.93
N LYS A 5 -26.17 1.70 9.11
CA LYS A 5 -25.99 3.03 8.51
C LYS A 5 -25.89 4.04 9.66
N VAL A 6 -24.87 4.91 9.62
CA VAL A 6 -24.62 6.03 10.55
C VAL A 6 -25.87 6.76 11.09
N PRO A 7 -26.97 6.98 10.33
CA PRO A 7 -28.22 7.53 10.87
C PRO A 7 -28.84 6.78 12.07
N ASP A 8 -28.58 5.49 12.26
CA ASP A 8 -29.13 4.73 13.41
C ASP A 8 -28.46 5.10 14.74
N ILE A 9 -27.20 5.54 14.73
CA ILE A 9 -26.47 5.88 15.96
C ILE A 9 -26.98 7.22 16.52
N GLU A 10 -27.29 8.19 15.65
CA GLU A 10 -27.86 9.47 16.06
C GLU A 10 -29.28 9.31 16.60
N HIS A 11 -30.08 8.44 15.98
CA HIS A 11 -31.42 8.11 16.46
C HIS A 11 -31.39 7.45 17.84
N LEU A 12 -30.47 6.49 18.05
CA LEU A 12 -30.27 5.84 19.34
C LEU A 12 -29.79 6.83 20.42
N LEU A 13 -28.89 7.76 20.08
CA LEU A 13 -28.45 8.83 20.98
C LEU A 13 -29.59 9.77 21.37
N TYR A 14 -30.49 10.08 20.44
CA TYR A 14 -31.68 10.89 20.69
C TYR A 14 -32.65 10.17 21.66
N GLU A 15 -32.95 8.90 21.44
CA GLU A 15 -33.82 8.10 22.32
C GLU A 15 -33.25 7.98 23.74
N VAL A 16 -31.95 7.72 23.88
CA VAL A 16 -31.28 7.61 25.20
C VAL A 16 -31.32 8.94 25.95
N ARG A 17 -31.14 10.07 25.26
CA ARG A 17 -31.26 11.41 25.87
C ARG A 17 -32.70 11.70 26.28
N TYR A 18 -33.67 11.33 25.44
CA TYR A 18 -35.09 11.52 25.71
C TYR A 18 -35.53 10.72 26.95
N LEU A 19 -35.16 9.43 27.02
CA LEU A 19 -35.44 8.57 28.17
C LEU A 19 -34.77 9.07 29.45
N SER A 20 -33.52 9.56 29.38
CA SER A 20 -32.84 10.12 30.55
C SER A 20 -33.57 11.35 31.11
N ARG A 21 -34.02 12.26 30.23
CA ARG A 21 -34.82 13.44 30.64
C ARG A 21 -36.15 13.02 31.27
N TYR A 22 -36.83 12.04 30.70
CA TYR A 22 -38.10 11.53 31.24
C TYR A 22 -37.94 10.94 32.65
N ILE A 23 -36.86 10.20 32.89
CA ILE A 23 -36.55 9.62 34.21
C ILE A 23 -36.26 10.72 35.24
N GLU A 24 -35.51 11.76 34.86
CA GLU A 24 -35.24 12.91 35.73
C GLU A 24 -36.54 13.68 36.06
N GLU A 25 -37.42 13.88 35.09
CA GLU A 25 -38.72 14.55 35.28
C GLU A 25 -39.65 13.73 36.18
N GLU A 26 -39.78 12.41 35.97
CA GLU A 26 -40.56 11.54 36.87
C GLU A 26 -39.98 11.52 38.30
N PHE A 27 -38.66 11.51 38.44
CA PHE A 27 -38.00 11.52 39.74
C PHE A 27 -38.25 12.84 40.48
N LEU A 28 -38.14 13.98 39.78
CA LEU A 28 -38.45 15.30 40.31
C LEU A 28 -39.93 15.45 40.65
N PHE A 29 -40.84 14.92 39.82
CA PHE A 29 -42.27 14.91 40.09
C PHE A 29 -42.60 14.11 41.36
N LYS A 30 -41.99 12.94 41.53
CA LYS A 30 -42.18 12.07 42.69
C LYS A 30 -41.61 12.68 43.97
N ILE A 31 -40.45 13.33 43.90
CA ILE A 31 -39.88 14.10 45.01
C ILE A 31 -40.75 15.32 45.33
N GLY A 32 -41.18 16.07 44.32
CA GLY A 32 -42.04 17.26 44.46
C GLY A 32 -43.37 16.94 45.13
N LEU A 33 -44.03 15.85 44.73
CA LEU A 33 -45.26 15.37 45.38
C LEU A 33 -45.01 14.92 46.84
N SER A 34 -43.87 14.29 47.13
CA SER A 34 -43.51 13.92 48.50
C SER A 34 -43.24 15.12 49.42
N PHE A 35 -42.77 16.25 48.85
CA PHE A 35 -42.57 17.50 49.58
C PHE A 35 -43.89 18.24 49.86
N HIS A 36 -44.86 18.15 48.95
CA HIS A 36 -46.17 18.80 49.11
C HIS A 36 -47.17 17.99 49.95
N ALA A 37 -47.09 16.66 49.96
CA ALA A 37 -47.98 15.82 50.79
C ALA A 37 -47.70 15.90 52.30
N GLY A 38 -46.58 16.49 52.72
CA GLY A 38 -46.15 16.56 54.14
C GLY A 38 -46.08 17.95 54.76
N ARG A 39 -46.42 19.04 54.04
CA ARG A 39 -46.29 20.42 54.54
C ARG A 39 -47.43 21.33 54.07
N SER A 40 -48.64 21.08 54.56
CA SER A 40 -49.70 22.09 54.63
C SER A 40 -49.44 23.05 55.80
N GLU A 41 -48.30 23.76 55.79
CA GLU A 41 -48.03 24.97 56.58
C GLU A 41 -46.58 25.42 56.29
N ALA A 42 -46.38 26.08 55.16
CA ALA A 42 -45.14 26.83 54.93
C ALA A 42 -45.49 28.09 54.16
N ARG A 43 -45.29 29.22 54.84
CA ARG A 43 -45.51 30.59 54.40
C ARG A 43 -44.87 30.84 53.03
N MET A 44 -45.60 31.54 52.16
CA MET A 44 -45.10 32.14 50.91
C MET A 44 -43.73 32.79 51.13
N LEU A 45 -42.66 32.14 50.66
CA LEU A 45 -41.41 32.84 50.41
C LEU A 45 -41.51 33.47 49.03
N LYS A 46 -41.54 34.80 49.01
CA LYS A 46 -41.48 35.62 47.80
C LYS A 46 -40.21 35.25 47.03
N VAL A 47 -40.39 34.74 45.81
CA VAL A 47 -39.31 34.50 44.86
C VAL A 47 -38.82 35.85 44.34
N SER A 48 -37.69 36.33 44.85
CA SER A 48 -36.92 37.40 44.23
C SER A 48 -36.00 36.78 43.18
N SER A 49 -36.38 36.86 41.91
CA SER A 49 -35.53 36.47 40.78
C SER A 49 -34.46 37.53 40.53
N ILE A 50 -33.23 37.26 40.96
CA ILE A 50 -32.06 37.97 40.43
C ILE A 50 -31.28 36.94 39.62
N VAL A 51 -31.35 37.08 38.30
CA VAL A 51 -30.60 36.29 37.32
C VAL A 51 -29.14 36.76 37.32
N PRO A 52 -28.15 35.92 37.61
CA PRO A 52 -26.76 36.28 37.43
C PRO A 52 -26.40 36.22 35.94
N LYS A 53 -25.93 37.35 35.41
CA LYS A 53 -25.37 37.48 34.06
C LYS A 53 -24.09 36.64 33.96
N LEU A 54 -24.06 35.64 33.07
CA LEU A 54 -22.87 34.83 32.82
C LEU A 54 -21.74 35.68 32.20
N PRO A 55 -20.47 35.50 32.62
CA PRO A 55 -19.32 36.05 31.91
C PRO A 55 -18.93 35.16 30.72
N VAL A 56 -18.50 35.82 29.66
CA VAL A 56 -18.00 35.26 28.39
C VAL A 56 -16.74 34.43 28.62
N PRO A 57 -16.53 33.30 27.91
CA PRO A 57 -15.34 32.48 28.09
C PRO A 57 -14.11 33.14 27.45
N VAL A 58 -13.05 33.30 28.25
CA VAL A 58 -11.69 33.59 27.78
C VAL A 58 -10.93 32.27 27.76
N SER A 59 -10.52 31.88 26.57
CA SER A 59 -9.59 30.79 26.28
C SER A 59 -8.19 31.10 26.80
N LYS A 60 -7.62 30.22 27.64
CA LYS A 60 -6.17 30.02 27.76
C LYS A 60 -5.83 28.58 28.14
N GLU A 61 -4.92 28.02 27.36
CA GLU A 61 -4.03 26.91 27.69
C GLU A 61 -3.27 27.16 29.00
N GLY A 62 -2.89 26.07 29.67
CA GLY A 62 -1.88 26.10 30.72
C GLY A 62 -2.05 24.97 31.72
N GLY A 63 -1.17 23.96 31.63
CA GLY A 63 -1.07 22.87 32.59
C GLY A 63 -0.70 23.35 34.00
N GLY A 64 -1.14 22.58 35.00
CA GLY A 64 -0.84 22.82 36.41
C GLY A 64 -1.48 21.78 37.32
N ASP A 65 -0.61 21.11 38.07
CA ASP A 65 -0.77 20.09 39.11
C ASP A 65 -1.94 20.29 40.11
N PRO A 66 -2.59 19.23 40.65
CA PRO A 66 -3.69 19.38 41.60
C PRO A 66 -3.20 19.49 43.06
N GLN A 67 -3.03 20.73 43.52
CA GLN A 67 -2.67 21.04 44.91
C GLN A 67 -3.90 21.24 45.81
N SER A 68 -4.07 20.33 46.77
CA SER A 68 -4.73 20.46 48.09
C SER A 68 -6.03 21.30 48.21
N TRP A 69 -7.18 20.63 48.29
CA TRP A 69 -8.41 21.25 48.81
C TRP A 69 -8.39 21.35 50.34
N LYS A 70 -8.10 22.57 50.82
CA LYS A 70 -8.21 22.98 52.22
C LYS A 70 -9.67 22.97 52.69
N LYS A 71 -9.90 22.28 53.81
CA LYS A 71 -11.13 22.34 54.62
C LYS A 71 -11.43 23.79 55.04
N LYS A 72 -12.56 24.34 54.58
CA LYS A 72 -13.08 25.63 55.03
C LYS A 72 -13.96 25.40 56.27
N LYS A 73 -13.37 25.68 57.43
CA LYS A 73 -14.02 25.76 58.74
C LYS A 73 -14.84 27.05 58.77
N LEU A 74 -16.15 26.96 58.74
CA LEU A 74 -17.07 28.09 58.95
C LEU A 74 -17.41 28.13 60.44
N GLY A 75 -16.72 29.03 61.14
CA GLY A 75 -17.05 29.45 62.49
C GLY A 75 -17.62 30.86 62.47
N GLY A 76 -18.56 31.10 63.39
CA GLY A 76 -18.99 32.44 63.83
C GLY A 76 -20.27 32.96 63.15
N ILE A 77 -21.22 33.64 63.80
CA ILE A 77 -21.25 34.36 65.09
C ILE A 77 -22.72 34.47 65.56
N ALA A 78 -22.88 34.52 66.89
CA ALA A 78 -23.92 35.09 67.79
C ALA A 78 -25.14 35.84 67.18
N THR A 79 -26.31 35.99 67.81
CA THR A 79 -26.64 36.33 69.21
C THR A 79 -28.18 36.37 69.28
N SER A 80 -28.86 35.93 70.35
CA SER A 80 -29.96 36.71 70.96
C SER A 80 -30.58 36.03 72.19
N ALA A 81 -30.35 36.68 73.33
CA ALA A 81 -31.31 36.99 74.38
C ALA A 81 -32.32 35.93 74.86
N ASN A 82 -32.03 35.45 76.07
CA ASN A 82 -33.00 35.03 77.08
C ASN A 82 -34.23 35.96 77.13
N LYS A 83 -35.40 35.42 76.77
CA LYS A 83 -36.67 35.78 77.41
C LYS A 83 -37.42 34.50 77.75
N ALA A 84 -37.46 34.21 79.05
CA ALA A 84 -38.27 33.16 79.63
C ALA A 84 -39.76 33.42 79.32
N PRO A 85 -40.51 32.43 78.80
CA PRO A 85 -41.96 32.49 78.82
C PRO A 85 -42.46 32.19 80.25
N PRO A 86 -43.61 32.76 80.67
CA PRO A 86 -44.17 32.52 81.98
C PRO A 86 -44.52 31.04 82.16
N SER A 87 -44.18 30.51 83.33
CA SER A 87 -44.56 29.20 83.82
C SER A 87 -46.09 29.09 83.94
N SER A 88 -46.74 28.77 82.84
CA SER A 88 -48.12 28.33 82.80
C SER A 88 -48.14 26.85 83.22
N SER A 89 -48.54 26.59 84.47
CA SER A 89 -48.83 25.25 84.97
C SER A 89 -49.84 24.56 84.04
N PRO A 90 -49.53 23.38 83.48
CA PRO A 90 -50.46 22.68 82.61
C PRO A 90 -51.65 22.22 83.47
N ALA A 91 -52.83 22.76 83.17
CA ALA A 91 -54.08 22.23 83.70
C ALA A 91 -54.13 20.74 83.36
N ARG A 92 -54.16 19.88 84.39
CA ARG A 92 -54.27 18.43 84.26
C ARG A 92 -55.65 18.09 83.69
N LEU A 93 -55.76 18.12 82.37
CA LEU A 93 -56.89 17.53 81.66
C LEU A 93 -56.83 16.03 81.91
N HIS A 94 -57.80 15.52 82.67
CA HIS A 94 -57.97 14.10 82.90
C HIS A 94 -58.39 13.46 81.58
N ILE A 95 -57.44 12.88 80.86
CA ILE A 95 -57.72 12.06 79.68
C ILE A 95 -58.18 10.68 80.20
N PRO A 96 -59.36 10.18 79.80
CA PRO A 96 -59.80 8.84 80.19
C PRO A 96 -58.80 7.78 79.73
N GLU A 97 -58.48 6.81 80.60
CA GLU A 97 -57.48 5.75 80.36
C GLU A 97 -57.79 4.92 79.10
N ASP A 98 -59.06 4.82 78.75
CA ASP A 98 -59.60 4.12 77.58
C ASP A 98 -59.10 4.73 76.26
N VAL A 99 -58.94 6.06 76.22
CA VAL A 99 -58.44 6.81 75.05
C VAL A 99 -56.92 6.64 74.90
N LEU A 100 -56.19 6.61 76.02
CA LEU A 100 -54.74 6.35 76.05
C LEU A 100 -54.41 4.90 75.62
N ASN A 101 -55.23 3.94 76.02
CA ASN A 101 -55.06 2.53 75.66
C ASN A 101 -55.31 2.26 74.16
N HIS A 102 -56.32 2.88 73.55
CA HIS A 102 -56.54 2.80 72.10
C HIS A 102 -55.40 3.44 71.29
N GLN A 103 -54.84 4.55 71.76
CA GLN A 103 -53.71 5.21 71.10
C GLN A 103 -52.42 4.37 71.16
N CYS A 104 -52.20 3.62 72.25
CA CYS A 104 -51.07 2.70 72.39
C CYS A 104 -51.15 1.50 71.42
N ILE A 105 -52.36 0.96 71.19
CA ILE A 105 -52.57 -0.14 70.23
C ILE A 105 -52.30 0.33 68.79
N GLY A 106 -52.77 1.52 68.43
CA GLY A 106 -52.50 2.14 67.13
C GLY A 106 -51.00 2.33 66.88
N ARG A 107 -50.25 2.84 67.86
CA ARG A 107 -48.79 3.02 67.76
C ARG A 107 -48.04 1.70 67.56
N ARG A 108 -48.42 0.63 68.26
CA ARG A 108 -47.77 -0.68 68.09
C ARG A 108 -47.97 -1.23 66.68
N ARG A 109 -49.19 -1.13 66.14
CA ARG A 109 -49.49 -1.54 64.75
C ARG A 109 -48.73 -0.70 63.73
N ALA A 110 -48.69 0.62 63.90
CA ALA A 110 -47.92 1.52 63.04
C ALA A 110 -46.42 1.19 63.04
N ASN A 111 -45.83 0.94 64.21
CA ASN A 111 -44.42 0.57 64.32
C ASN A 111 -44.11 -0.78 63.65
N ALA A 112 -45.01 -1.76 63.75
CA ALA A 112 -44.86 -3.04 63.06
C ALA A 112 -44.89 -2.86 61.53
N LEU A 113 -45.82 -2.04 61.02
CA LEU A 113 -45.92 -1.72 59.59
C LEU A 113 -44.66 -0.99 59.09
N VAL A 114 -44.15 -0.01 59.84
CA VAL A 114 -42.92 0.71 59.49
C VAL A 114 -41.74 -0.25 59.40
N LYS A 115 -41.57 -1.17 60.36
CA LYS A 115 -40.50 -2.18 60.32
C LYS A 115 -40.62 -3.13 59.13
N TYR A 116 -41.84 -3.57 58.82
CA TYR A 116 -42.10 -4.42 57.66
C TYR A 116 -41.74 -3.70 56.36
N LEU A 117 -42.24 -2.48 56.17
CA LEU A 117 -41.94 -1.67 54.99
C LEU A 117 -40.43 -1.41 54.88
N GLN A 118 -39.76 -1.10 55.99
CA GLN A 118 -38.31 -0.90 56.01
C GLN A 118 -37.55 -2.16 55.57
N GLY A 119 -37.99 -3.35 55.99
CA GLY A 119 -37.43 -4.63 55.56
C GLY A 119 -37.61 -4.87 54.06
N GLU A 120 -38.83 -4.69 53.56
CA GLU A 120 -39.17 -4.80 52.13
C GLU A 120 -38.34 -3.84 51.26
N TYR A 121 -38.25 -2.57 51.66
CA TYR A 121 -37.44 -1.57 50.96
C TYR A 121 -35.96 -1.94 50.95
N LYS A 122 -35.43 -2.43 52.07
CA LYS A 122 -34.03 -2.88 52.17
C LYS A 122 -33.77 -4.06 51.22
N GLN A 123 -34.63 -5.07 51.21
CA GLN A 123 -34.49 -6.22 50.32
C GLN A 123 -34.55 -5.81 48.84
N LYS A 124 -35.48 -4.93 48.47
CA LYS A 124 -35.60 -4.41 47.11
C LYS A 124 -34.38 -3.58 46.70
N TYR A 125 -33.84 -2.79 47.63
CA TYR A 125 -32.62 -2.01 47.41
C TYR A 125 -31.40 -2.92 47.20
N ASP A 126 -31.23 -3.95 48.05
CA ASP A 126 -30.14 -4.91 47.95
C ASP A 126 -30.21 -5.70 46.63
N LEU A 127 -31.40 -6.12 46.21
CA LEU A 127 -31.63 -6.78 44.92
C LEU A 127 -31.26 -5.87 43.74
N ARG A 128 -31.70 -4.61 43.76
CA ARG A 128 -31.34 -3.62 42.73
C ARG A 128 -29.83 -3.36 42.69
N THR A 129 -29.19 -3.27 43.85
CA THR A 129 -27.74 -3.07 43.96
C THR A 129 -26.98 -4.23 43.33
N LYS A 130 -27.42 -5.48 43.55
CA LYS A 130 -26.84 -6.66 42.89
C LYS A 130 -27.03 -6.61 41.37
N LYS A 131 -28.22 -6.24 40.89
CA LYS A 131 -28.49 -6.10 39.45
C LYS A 131 -27.61 -5.03 38.80
N VAL A 132 -27.46 -3.87 39.44
CA VAL A 132 -26.58 -2.79 38.95
C VAL A 132 -25.13 -3.27 38.84
N LYS A 133 -24.62 -3.99 39.84
CA LYS A 133 -23.26 -4.55 39.78
C LYS A 133 -23.04 -5.56 38.65
N VAL A 134 -24.07 -6.34 38.27
CA VAL A 134 -23.98 -7.26 37.12
C VAL A 134 -23.93 -6.45 35.82
N LEU A 135 -24.82 -5.47 35.66
CA LEU A 135 -24.84 -4.60 34.49
C LEU A 135 -23.54 -3.78 34.33
N GLU A 136 -22.94 -3.34 35.44
CA GLU A 136 -21.63 -2.65 35.41
C GLU A 136 -20.53 -3.55 34.83
N LYS A 137 -20.52 -4.84 35.17
CA LYS A 137 -19.56 -5.81 34.63
C LYS A 137 -19.78 -6.05 33.13
N GLU A 138 -21.02 -6.30 32.73
CA GLU A 138 -21.38 -6.46 31.30
C GLU A 138 -21.02 -5.21 30.50
N LEU A 139 -21.22 -4.01 31.06
CA LEU A 139 -20.83 -2.76 30.43
C LEU A 139 -19.30 -2.66 30.27
N THR A 140 -18.52 -3.11 31.24
CA THR A 140 -17.05 -3.11 31.12
C THR A 140 -16.56 -4.10 30.06
N GLU A 141 -17.17 -5.28 29.99
CA GLU A 141 -16.86 -6.30 28.97
C GLU A 141 -17.17 -5.77 27.56
N CYS A 142 -18.37 -5.23 27.34
CA CYS A 142 -18.77 -4.61 26.08
C CYS A 142 -17.84 -3.45 25.67
N LYS A 143 -17.38 -2.63 26.63
CA LYS A 143 -16.38 -1.59 26.35
C LYS A 143 -15.05 -2.16 25.86
N THR A 144 -14.58 -3.26 26.46
CA THR A 144 -13.33 -3.90 26.04
C THR A 144 -13.45 -4.55 24.66
N GLU A 145 -14.57 -5.21 24.38
CA GLU A 145 -14.86 -5.78 23.06
C GLU A 145 -14.90 -4.69 21.99
N LEU A 146 -15.60 -3.57 22.27
CA LEU A 146 -15.64 -2.44 21.35
C LEU A 146 -14.25 -1.86 21.09
N ALA A 147 -13.42 -1.71 22.12
CA ALA A 147 -12.04 -1.24 21.96
C ALA A 147 -11.21 -2.19 21.08
N ASN A 148 -11.36 -3.51 21.24
CA ASN A 148 -10.69 -4.50 20.42
C ASN A 148 -11.15 -4.45 18.95
N ILE A 149 -12.46 -4.30 18.71
CA ILE A 149 -13.03 -4.16 17.36
C ILE A 149 -12.48 -2.89 16.70
N VAL A 150 -12.51 -1.75 17.41
CA VAL A 150 -11.98 -0.48 16.89
C VAL A 150 -10.50 -0.60 16.53
N HIS A 151 -9.71 -1.26 17.38
CA HIS A 151 -8.30 -1.49 17.09
C HIS A 151 -8.08 -2.41 15.87
N SER A 152 -8.84 -3.49 15.75
CA SER A 152 -8.77 -4.41 14.61
C SER A 152 -9.16 -3.72 13.30
N VAL A 153 -10.24 -2.95 13.29
CA VAL A 153 -10.67 -2.15 12.11
C VAL A 153 -9.61 -1.11 11.75
N SER A 154 -9.01 -0.45 12.74
CA SER A 154 -7.92 0.49 12.49
C SER A 154 -6.71 -0.18 11.83
N LEU A 155 -6.35 -1.38 12.26
CA LEU A 155 -5.25 -2.14 11.66
C LEU A 155 -5.57 -2.57 10.22
N GLN A 156 -6.80 -3.01 9.97
CA GLN A 156 -7.27 -3.36 8.62
C GLN A 156 -7.23 -2.15 7.68
N ASN A 157 -7.68 -0.99 8.14
CA ASN A 157 -7.62 0.24 7.34
C ASN A 157 -6.17 0.60 6.97
N GLN A 158 -5.23 0.50 7.92
CA GLN A 158 -3.81 0.72 7.62
C GLN A 158 -3.26 -0.29 6.60
N GLN A 159 -3.72 -1.54 6.61
CA GLN A 159 -3.33 -2.52 5.59
C GLN A 159 -3.89 -2.18 4.21
N ILE A 160 -5.15 -1.74 4.14
CA ILE A 160 -5.79 -1.28 2.91
C ILE A 160 -5.04 -0.08 2.33
N ASP A 161 -4.67 0.89 3.18
CA ASP A 161 -3.92 2.08 2.73
C ASP A 161 -2.57 1.69 2.10
N ARG A 162 -1.85 0.71 2.70
CA ARG A 162 -0.60 0.20 2.13
C ARG A 162 -0.82 -0.47 0.77
N LEU A 163 -1.82 -1.35 0.68
CA LEU A 163 -2.16 -2.02 -0.58
C LEU A 163 -2.58 -1.03 -1.67
N GLN A 164 -3.25 0.05 -1.30
CA GLN A 164 -3.62 1.11 -2.25
C GLN A 164 -2.39 1.81 -2.81
N ILE A 165 -1.41 2.15 -1.97
CA ILE A 165 -0.14 2.76 -2.40
C ILE A 165 0.60 1.82 -3.37
N ASP A 166 0.69 0.53 -3.04
CA ASP A 166 1.35 -0.46 -3.90
C ASP A 166 0.63 -0.61 -5.25
N PHE A 167 -0.71 -0.62 -5.23
CA PHE A 167 -1.54 -0.68 -6.43
C PHE A 167 -1.32 0.54 -7.34
N GLU A 168 -1.30 1.75 -6.77
CA GLU A 168 -1.01 2.98 -7.52
C GLU A 168 0.40 2.95 -8.14
N GLY A 169 1.39 2.40 -7.41
CA GLY A 169 2.74 2.19 -7.92
C GLY A 169 2.80 1.24 -9.12
N VAL A 170 2.12 0.08 -9.03
CA VAL A 170 2.01 -0.88 -10.14
C VAL A 170 1.28 -0.25 -11.34
N GLN A 171 0.22 0.52 -11.11
CA GLN A 171 -0.52 1.21 -12.17
C GLN A 171 0.36 2.24 -12.89
N ALA A 172 1.19 2.97 -12.17
CA ALA A 172 2.16 3.90 -12.76
C ALA A 172 3.20 3.17 -13.62
N MET A 173 3.74 2.04 -13.13
CA MET A 173 4.68 1.20 -13.88
C MET A 173 4.07 0.66 -15.18
N ILE A 174 2.86 0.11 -15.13
CA ILE A 174 2.14 -0.37 -16.34
C ILE A 174 1.93 0.77 -17.34
N THR A 175 1.58 1.95 -16.85
CA THR A 175 1.38 3.13 -17.71
C THR A 175 2.68 3.55 -18.40
N GLN A 176 3.80 3.48 -17.69
CA GLN A 176 5.12 3.77 -18.26
C GLN A 176 5.52 2.72 -19.30
N LEU A 177 5.40 1.44 -18.98
CA LEU A 177 5.70 0.34 -19.89
C LEU A 177 4.91 0.44 -21.20
N ARG A 178 3.64 0.82 -21.14
CA ARG A 178 2.81 1.06 -22.35
C ARG A 178 3.34 2.20 -23.21
N LYS A 179 3.86 3.27 -22.61
CA LYS A 179 4.49 4.37 -23.36
C LYS A 179 5.76 3.90 -24.04
N ASP A 180 6.60 3.18 -23.30
CA ASP A 180 7.87 2.67 -23.82
C ASP A 180 7.62 1.68 -24.98
N GLN A 181 6.67 0.76 -24.81
CA GLN A 181 6.22 -0.14 -25.88
C GLN A 181 5.75 0.64 -27.12
N LYS A 182 4.96 1.69 -26.95
CA LYS A 182 4.52 2.54 -28.08
C LYS A 182 5.71 3.15 -28.81
N THR A 183 6.67 3.72 -28.09
CA THR A 183 7.88 4.31 -28.71
C THR A 183 8.75 3.25 -29.39
N SER A 184 8.83 2.04 -28.85
CA SER A 184 9.54 0.92 -29.46
C SER A 184 8.88 0.49 -30.78
N VAL A 185 7.55 0.38 -30.80
CA VAL A 185 6.78 0.09 -32.03
C VAL A 185 7.02 1.14 -33.11
N GLU A 186 7.06 2.43 -32.74
CA GLU A 186 7.37 3.52 -33.67
C GLU A 186 8.80 3.39 -34.24
N LYS A 187 9.80 3.05 -33.41
CA LYS A 187 11.18 2.79 -33.87
C LYS A 187 11.26 1.61 -34.83
N VAL A 188 10.59 0.51 -34.53
CA VAL A 188 10.53 -0.67 -35.42
C VAL A 188 9.94 -0.29 -36.76
N ALA A 189 8.86 0.49 -36.79
CA ALA A 189 8.26 0.97 -38.03
C ALA A 189 9.25 1.84 -38.85
N THR A 190 10.03 2.71 -38.20
CA THR A 190 11.05 3.52 -38.92
C THR A 190 12.17 2.65 -39.50
N LEU A 191 12.67 1.67 -38.74
CA LEU A 191 13.69 0.74 -39.20
C LEU A 191 13.20 -0.16 -40.34
N GLU A 192 11.92 -0.54 -40.35
CA GLU A 192 11.34 -1.33 -41.44
C GLU A 192 11.31 -0.53 -42.76
N VAL A 193 11.00 0.77 -42.69
CA VAL A 193 11.05 1.67 -43.85
C VAL A 193 12.48 1.82 -44.37
N GLU A 194 13.44 2.01 -43.46
CA GLU A 194 14.87 2.11 -43.82
C GLU A 194 15.39 0.81 -44.43
N ASN A 195 15.06 -0.35 -43.88
CA ASN A 195 15.43 -1.66 -44.42
C ASN A 195 14.86 -1.87 -45.84
N LYS A 196 13.59 -1.50 -46.06
CA LYS A 196 12.99 -1.51 -47.40
C LYS A 196 13.77 -0.64 -48.38
N ARG A 197 14.18 0.57 -47.96
CA ARG A 197 15.01 1.48 -48.76
C ARG A 197 16.39 0.89 -49.07
N SER A 198 17.06 0.31 -48.09
CA SER A 198 18.37 -0.33 -48.29
C SER A 198 18.27 -1.52 -49.25
N ARG A 199 17.21 -2.33 -49.16
CA ARG A 199 16.95 -3.41 -50.13
C ARG A 199 16.74 -2.91 -51.54
N THR A 200 16.02 -1.78 -51.72
CA THR A 200 15.86 -1.20 -53.06
C THR A 200 17.16 -0.67 -53.63
N LEU A 201 18.02 -0.06 -52.82
CA LEU A 201 19.34 0.41 -53.24
C LEU A 201 20.27 -0.74 -53.61
N LEU A 202 20.28 -1.81 -52.82
CA LEU A 202 21.06 -3.02 -53.14
C LEU A 202 20.62 -3.65 -54.46
N ALA A 203 19.31 -3.74 -54.71
CA ALA A 203 18.80 -4.27 -55.98
C ALA A 203 19.19 -3.38 -57.17
N GLU A 204 19.24 -2.05 -56.98
CA GLU A 204 19.69 -1.09 -58.00
C GLU A 204 21.19 -1.26 -58.30
N GLU A 205 22.03 -1.38 -57.26
CA GLU A 205 23.48 -1.64 -57.43
C GLU A 205 23.75 -3.01 -58.06
N GLU A 206 23.01 -4.04 -57.66
CA GLU A 206 23.12 -5.38 -58.25
C GLU A 206 22.75 -5.38 -59.73
N ALA A 207 21.67 -4.68 -60.11
CA ALA A 207 21.28 -4.49 -61.51
C ALA A 207 22.36 -3.71 -62.29
N ALA A 208 22.91 -2.65 -61.71
CA ALA A 208 23.98 -1.86 -62.33
C ALA A 208 25.26 -2.69 -62.54
N LEU A 209 25.66 -3.53 -61.59
CA LEU A 209 26.83 -4.42 -61.71
C LEU A 209 26.60 -5.56 -62.71
N SER A 210 25.36 -6.02 -62.84
CA SER A 210 24.97 -7.02 -63.86
C SER A 210 25.07 -6.45 -65.28
N ASP A 211 24.72 -5.18 -65.46
CA ASP A 211 24.81 -4.49 -66.76
C ASP A 211 26.23 -3.97 -67.06
N LEU A 212 26.99 -3.61 -66.02
CA LEU A 212 28.30 -2.99 -66.17
C LEU A 212 29.42 -4.03 -66.16
N GLU A 213 30.01 -4.26 -67.32
CA GLU A 213 31.41 -4.65 -67.57
C GLU A 213 31.95 -5.95 -66.97
N SER A 214 31.30 -6.61 -66.01
CA SER A 214 31.77 -7.84 -65.39
C SER A 214 31.88 -8.96 -66.43
N SER A 215 30.88 -9.10 -67.31
CA SER A 215 30.97 -10.08 -68.41
C SER A 215 32.09 -9.74 -69.39
N ARG A 216 32.31 -8.45 -69.70
CA ARG A 216 33.33 -8.02 -70.66
C ARG A 216 34.74 -8.19 -70.10
N ILE A 217 34.96 -7.77 -68.85
CA ILE A 217 36.23 -7.92 -68.12
C ILE A 217 36.55 -9.41 -67.92
N ILE A 218 35.57 -10.24 -67.53
CA ILE A 218 35.76 -11.68 -67.39
C ILE A 218 36.09 -12.32 -68.75
N GLU A 219 35.42 -11.90 -69.82
CA GLU A 219 35.69 -12.42 -71.17
C GLU A 219 37.06 -11.98 -71.70
N ASP A 220 37.45 -10.73 -71.49
CA ASP A 220 38.77 -10.21 -71.85
C ASP A 220 39.89 -10.86 -71.04
N PHE A 221 39.64 -11.15 -69.76
CA PHE A 221 40.54 -11.94 -68.92
C PHE A 221 40.67 -13.38 -69.44
N LYS A 222 39.55 -14.03 -69.79
CA LYS A 222 39.57 -15.36 -70.44
C LYS A 222 40.36 -15.35 -71.75
N LYS A 223 40.19 -14.32 -72.59
CA LYS A 223 40.96 -14.13 -73.84
C LYS A 223 42.45 -13.96 -73.57
N SER A 224 42.82 -13.18 -72.55
CA SER A 224 44.21 -12.98 -72.12
C SER A 224 44.87 -14.29 -71.67
N ILE A 225 44.16 -15.11 -70.87
CA ILE A 225 44.65 -16.44 -70.46
C ILE A 225 44.86 -17.34 -71.69
N ALA A 226 43.88 -17.41 -72.60
CA ALA A 226 43.99 -18.23 -73.80
C ALA A 226 45.19 -17.81 -74.68
N PHE A 227 45.40 -16.51 -74.84
CA PHE A 227 46.56 -15.98 -75.57
C PHE A 227 47.88 -16.36 -74.90
N ARG A 228 47.95 -16.28 -73.56
CA ARG A 228 49.14 -16.70 -72.80
C ARG A 228 49.45 -18.18 -73.02
N THR A 229 48.44 -19.05 -73.02
CA THR A 229 48.60 -20.48 -73.30
C THR A 229 49.16 -20.72 -74.70
N ILE A 230 48.64 -20.04 -75.73
CA ILE A 230 49.14 -20.17 -77.11
C ILE A 230 50.63 -19.78 -77.20
N ILE A 231 51.03 -18.70 -76.54
CA ILE A 231 52.43 -18.26 -76.48
C ILE A 231 53.30 -19.32 -75.77
N GLN A 232 52.83 -19.88 -74.66
CA GLN A 232 53.55 -20.92 -73.93
C GLN A 232 53.72 -22.20 -74.77
N ASP A 233 52.68 -22.62 -75.50
CA ASP A 233 52.74 -23.77 -76.39
C ASP A 233 53.77 -23.58 -77.51
N HIS A 234 53.80 -22.41 -78.16
CA HIS A 234 54.80 -22.10 -79.19
C HIS A 234 56.22 -22.06 -78.64
N ILE A 235 56.41 -21.51 -77.43
CA ILE A 235 57.72 -21.52 -76.76
C ILE A 235 58.16 -22.96 -76.48
N GLN A 236 57.24 -23.83 -76.06
CA GLN A 236 57.52 -25.23 -75.79
C GLN A 236 57.85 -26.01 -77.08
N GLU A 237 57.07 -25.83 -78.14
CA GLU A 237 57.33 -26.43 -79.46
C GLU A 237 58.71 -26.02 -80.01
N ALA A 238 59.07 -24.73 -79.90
CA ALA A 238 60.38 -24.24 -80.32
C ALA A 238 61.53 -24.86 -79.49
N ARG A 239 61.32 -25.08 -78.18
CA ARG A 239 62.28 -25.79 -77.32
C ARG A 239 62.43 -27.24 -77.76
N ASP A 240 61.33 -27.94 -78.00
CA ASP A 240 61.33 -29.35 -78.39
C ASP A 240 62.06 -29.55 -79.74
N HIS A 241 61.78 -28.70 -80.74
CA HIS A 241 62.52 -28.70 -82.01
C HIS A 241 64.03 -28.48 -81.84
N THR A 242 64.42 -27.61 -80.91
CA THR A 242 65.84 -27.37 -80.62
C THR A 242 66.48 -28.60 -80.00
N TYR A 243 65.82 -29.27 -79.04
CA TYR A 243 66.32 -30.50 -78.42
C TYR A 243 66.37 -31.68 -79.41
N ASP A 244 65.38 -31.83 -80.27
CA ASP A 244 65.38 -32.86 -81.32
C ASP A 244 66.48 -32.62 -82.36
N GLY A 245 66.70 -31.38 -82.77
CA GLY A 245 67.82 -31.01 -83.63
C GLY A 245 69.18 -31.32 -83.02
N VAL A 246 69.35 -31.04 -81.72
CA VAL A 246 70.56 -31.39 -80.96
C VAL A 246 70.75 -32.91 -80.88
N ARG A 247 69.69 -33.67 -80.61
CA ARG A 247 69.73 -35.15 -80.61
C ARG A 247 70.09 -35.73 -81.97
N LEU A 248 69.52 -35.20 -83.05
CA LEU A 248 69.80 -35.65 -84.41
C LEU A 248 71.26 -35.38 -84.81
N MET A 249 71.80 -34.22 -84.41
CA MET A 249 73.21 -33.87 -84.59
C MET A 249 74.13 -34.80 -83.78
N GLN A 250 73.77 -35.14 -82.55
CA GLN A 250 74.52 -36.13 -81.76
C GLN A 250 74.53 -37.52 -82.42
N GLN A 251 73.39 -38.01 -82.91
CA GLN A 251 73.31 -39.31 -83.61
C GLN A 251 74.12 -39.32 -84.92
N LYS A 252 74.10 -38.24 -85.70
CA LYS A 252 74.73 -38.19 -87.03
C LYS A 252 76.26 -38.03 -86.97
N THR A 253 76.79 -37.41 -85.93
CA THR A 253 78.23 -37.10 -85.85
C THR A 253 79.03 -38.21 -85.15
N GLY A 254 78.37 -39.21 -84.54
CA GLY A 254 79.04 -40.31 -83.82
C GLY A 254 79.88 -39.84 -82.62
N VAL A 255 79.76 -38.57 -82.24
CA VAL A 255 80.41 -37.99 -81.06
C VAL A 255 79.47 -38.19 -79.89
N THR A 256 79.71 -39.25 -79.12
CA THR A 256 79.23 -39.38 -77.74
C THR A 256 79.84 -38.21 -76.96
N VAL A 257 79.05 -37.15 -76.75
CA VAL A 257 79.39 -36.09 -75.79
C VAL A 257 79.14 -36.67 -74.40
N GLU A 258 80.07 -37.51 -73.96
CA GLU A 258 80.16 -38.03 -72.61
C GLU A 258 80.57 -36.84 -71.72
N GLY A 259 79.59 -36.20 -71.07
CA GLY A 259 79.87 -35.14 -70.11
C GLY A 259 78.78 -34.12 -69.83
N LEU A 260 77.71 -34.05 -70.63
CA LEU A 260 76.59 -33.15 -70.32
C LEU A 260 75.38 -33.98 -69.91
N THR A 261 75.48 -34.55 -68.70
CA THR A 261 74.30 -34.90 -67.91
C THR A 261 73.39 -33.68 -67.86
N PRO A 262 72.12 -33.76 -68.30
CA PRO A 262 71.10 -32.76 -68.01
C PRO A 262 70.75 -32.90 -66.52
N SER A 263 71.68 -32.48 -65.68
CA SER A 263 71.45 -32.39 -64.24
C SER A 263 70.44 -31.26 -64.05
N LYS A 264 69.19 -31.65 -63.83
CA LYS A 264 68.24 -30.95 -62.96
C LYS A 264 68.29 -29.42 -63.06
N ALA A 265 67.73 -28.90 -64.13
CA ALA A 265 67.26 -27.51 -64.16
C ALA A 265 65.83 -27.46 -64.71
N SER A 266 64.99 -28.45 -64.35
CA SER A 266 63.55 -28.23 -64.22
C SER A 266 63.35 -27.51 -62.88
N GLY A 267 63.67 -26.22 -62.86
CA GLY A 267 63.02 -25.32 -61.93
C GLY A 267 61.59 -25.22 -62.39
N ASP A 268 60.78 -26.22 -62.04
CA ASP A 268 59.33 -26.07 -62.04
C ASP A 268 59.06 -24.76 -61.30
N PRO A 269 58.39 -23.76 -61.90
CA PRO A 269 57.88 -22.67 -61.10
C PRO A 269 56.93 -23.35 -60.10
N SER A 270 57.38 -23.47 -58.85
CA SER A 270 56.58 -24.09 -57.81
C SER A 270 55.29 -23.33 -57.77
N SER A 271 54.20 -24.03 -58.07
CA SER A 271 52.84 -23.51 -57.97
C SER A 271 52.42 -23.53 -56.50
N ASP A 272 53.31 -23.08 -55.61
CA ASP A 272 53.03 -22.87 -54.18
C ASP A 272 52.24 -21.57 -54.01
N PHE A 273 51.27 -21.33 -54.89
CA PHE A 273 50.18 -20.44 -54.56
C PHE A 273 49.25 -21.25 -53.66
N ASP A 274 49.60 -21.25 -52.37
CA ASP A 274 48.76 -21.72 -51.28
C ASP A 274 47.47 -20.89 -51.27
N GLY A 275 46.47 -21.37 -51.99
CA GLY A 275 45.14 -20.75 -52.07
C GLY A 275 44.38 -20.81 -50.74
N GLY A 276 44.97 -21.34 -49.66
CA GLY A 276 44.34 -21.45 -48.34
C GLY A 276 44.28 -20.15 -47.53
N GLU A 277 45.07 -19.13 -47.88
CA GLU A 277 45.16 -17.92 -47.03
C GLU A 277 43.90 -17.04 -47.13
N ILE A 278 43.27 -16.96 -48.30
CA ILE A 278 42.05 -16.15 -48.53
C ILE A 278 40.78 -16.82 -47.98
N GLU A 279 40.72 -18.15 -47.96
CA GLU A 279 39.58 -18.89 -47.38
C GLU A 279 39.60 -18.81 -45.84
N SER A 280 40.81 -18.71 -45.26
CA SER A 280 41.03 -18.57 -43.82
C SER A 280 40.63 -17.18 -43.28
N GLU A 281 40.81 -16.11 -44.07
CA GLU A 281 40.38 -14.76 -43.69
C GLU A 281 38.85 -14.58 -43.72
N LEU A 282 38.15 -15.25 -44.65
CA LEU A 282 36.68 -15.19 -44.72
C LEU A 282 35.98 -16.01 -43.63
N GLN A 283 36.58 -17.08 -43.10
CA GLN A 283 35.99 -17.82 -41.96
C GLN A 283 36.17 -17.10 -40.63
N LYS A 284 37.19 -16.23 -40.51
CA LYS A 284 37.50 -15.52 -39.26
C LYS A 284 36.54 -14.35 -38.98
N THR A 285 35.91 -13.78 -40.00
CA THR A 285 34.93 -12.70 -39.84
C THR A 285 33.57 -13.19 -39.34
N PHE A 286 33.17 -14.44 -39.63
CA PHE A 286 31.89 -14.98 -39.16
C PHE A 286 31.91 -15.54 -37.72
N ALA A 287 33.09 -15.69 -37.11
CA ALA A 287 33.22 -16.22 -35.76
C ALA A 287 33.19 -15.16 -34.64
N LEU A 288 33.10 -13.86 -35.00
CA LEU A 288 33.26 -12.74 -34.05
C LEU A 288 31.94 -12.06 -33.62
N GLU A 289 30.78 -12.61 -33.96
CA GLU A 289 29.49 -11.91 -33.78
C GLU A 289 28.43 -12.69 -32.98
N VAL A 290 28.82 -13.62 -32.10
CA VAL A 290 27.87 -14.30 -31.20
C VAL A 290 28.41 -14.34 -29.76
N ASP A 291 28.52 -13.16 -29.14
CA ASP A 291 28.50 -13.02 -27.69
C ASP A 291 27.30 -12.11 -27.34
N ASP A 292 26.10 -12.62 -27.61
CA ASP A 292 24.89 -12.11 -26.98
C ASP A 292 24.85 -12.71 -25.56
N GLU A 293 25.44 -11.95 -24.64
CA GLU A 293 25.30 -12.10 -23.20
C GLU A 293 23.81 -12.01 -22.84
N ILE A 294 23.18 -13.18 -22.69
CA ILE A 294 21.84 -13.30 -22.12
C ILE A 294 21.96 -12.87 -20.66
N VAL A 295 21.63 -11.60 -20.40
CA VAL A 295 21.41 -11.11 -19.05
C VAL A 295 20.10 -11.71 -18.55
N ASP A 296 20.20 -12.74 -17.73
CA ASP A 296 19.09 -13.22 -16.90
C ASP A 296 18.70 -12.09 -15.93
N ILE A 297 17.51 -11.54 -16.13
CA ILE A 297 16.87 -10.60 -15.20
C ILE A 297 15.97 -11.44 -14.28
N GLU A 298 16.43 -11.61 -13.04
CA GLU A 298 15.63 -12.12 -11.91
C GLU A 298 14.83 -10.98 -11.25
#